data_AF-A0A941UHN4-F1
#
_entry.id   AF-A0A941UHN4-F1
#
_cell.length_a   1.000
_cell.length_b   1.000
_cell.length_c   1.000
_cell.angle_alpha   90.00
_cell.angle_beta   90.00
_cell.angle_gamma   90.00
#
_symmetry.space_group_name_H-M   'P 1'
#
loop_
_entity.id
_entity.type
_entity.pdbx_description
1 polymer ?
#
loop_
_entity_poly.entity_id
_entity_poly.type
_entity_poly.pdbx_seq_one_letter_code
_entity_poly.pdbx_strand_id
1 'polypeptide(L)'
;MKSFKHGKSISVSVENITPFGIWIFVKEKEYFLSYKDYPYFKEQTLNSIQNVQLLHGYHLYWPELDVDLEIDNLENPGKYPLKSKIIKKHLSSKSMGSRIAAH
;
A
#
# COMPACT_ATOMS: atom_id res chain seq x y z
N MET A 1 -34.57 3.22 -3.30
CA MET A 1 -34.06 3.02 -4.68
C MET A 1 -32.73 3.75 -4.81
N LYS A 2 -31.61 3.03 -4.88
CA LYS A 2 -30.37 3.48 -5.51
C LYS A 2 -29.73 2.26 -6.17
N SER A 3 -30.16 1.97 -7.39
CA SER A 3 -29.45 1.03 -8.25
C SER A 3 -28.19 1.73 -8.75
N PHE A 4 -27.02 1.34 -8.24
CA PHE A 4 -25.78 1.72 -8.89
C PHE A 4 -25.61 0.84 -10.14
N LYS A 5 -25.58 1.52 -11.28
CA LYS A 5 -25.58 0.95 -12.62
C LYS A 5 -24.32 0.11 -12.86
N HIS A 6 -24.54 -1.04 -13.49
CA HIS A 6 -23.55 -1.90 -14.12
C HIS A 6 -22.49 -1.10 -14.89
N GLY A 7 -21.24 -1.15 -14.44
CA GLY A 7 -20.07 -0.79 -15.22
C GLY A 7 -19.13 -1.98 -15.15
N LYS A 8 -18.84 -2.59 -16.31
CA LYS A 8 -17.75 -3.53 -16.61
C LYS A 8 -17.07 -4.08 -15.35
N SER A 9 -17.37 -5.33 -14.96
CA SER A 9 -16.81 -6.01 -13.77
C SER A 9 -15.29 -5.88 -13.73
N ILE A 10 -14.82 -4.78 -13.17
CA ILE A 10 -13.43 -4.56 -12.81
C ILE A 10 -13.31 -5.33 -11.50
N SER A 11 -13.15 -6.65 -11.64
CA SER A 11 -13.19 -7.56 -10.52
C SER A 11 -12.05 -7.22 -9.58
N VAL A 12 -12.43 -6.68 -8.43
CA VAL A 12 -11.60 -6.63 -7.23
C VAL A 12 -12.10 -7.74 -6.32
N SER A 13 -11.18 -8.55 -5.83
CA SER A 13 -11.48 -9.62 -4.87
C SER A 13 -10.39 -9.67 -3.81
N VAL A 14 -10.77 -10.05 -2.60
CA VAL A 14 -9.80 -10.41 -1.55
C VAL A 14 -9.55 -11.90 -1.65
N GLU A 15 -8.33 -12.29 -2.02
CA GLU A 15 -7.97 -13.70 -2.22
C GLU A 15 -7.66 -14.40 -0.91
N ASN A 16 -6.95 -13.71 -0.01
CA ASN A 16 -6.51 -14.32 1.24
C ASN A 16 -6.27 -13.29 2.34
N ILE A 17 -6.54 -13.67 3.58
CA ILE A 17 -6.31 -12.85 4.76
C ILE A 17 -5.43 -13.64 5.71
N THR A 18 -4.24 -13.10 5.98
CA THR A 18 -3.24 -13.73 6.84
C THR A 18 -3.01 -12.91 8.11
N PRO A 19 -2.35 -13.46 9.14
CA PRO A 19 -1.96 -12.68 10.33
C PRO A 19 -0.98 -11.52 10.04
N PHE A 20 -0.37 -11.49 8.85
CA PHE A 20 0.63 -10.47 8.46
C PHE A 20 0.07 -9.40 7.52
N GLY A 21 -1.07 -9.65 6.89
CA GLY A 21 -1.62 -8.80 5.85
C GLY A 21 -2.68 -9.48 4.99
N ILE A 22 -3.13 -8.76 3.97
CA ILE A 22 -4.22 -9.16 3.08
C ILE A 22 -3.71 -9.26 1.63
N TRP A 23 -4.14 -10.29 0.92
CA TRP A 23 -3.94 -10.44 -0.51
C TRP A 23 -5.20 -9.99 -1.25
N ILE A 24 -5.01 -9.05 -2.17
CA ILE A 24 -6.07 -8.55 -3.04
C ILE A 24 -5.72 -8.84 -4.49
N PHE A 25 -6.72 -9.23 -5.28
CA PHE A 25 -6.60 -9.41 -6.71
C PHE A 25 -7.36 -8.31 -7.43
N VAL A 26 -6.65 -7.59 -8.30
CA VAL A 26 -7.23 -6.51 -9.10
C VAL A 26 -6.61 -6.53 -10.48
N LYS A 27 -7.44 -6.41 -11.53
CA LYS A 27 -6.97 -6.31 -12.92
C LYS A 27 -5.90 -7.34 -13.28
N GLU A 28 -6.14 -8.60 -12.93
CA GLU A 28 -5.24 -9.73 -13.23
C GLU A 28 -3.90 -9.70 -12.48
N LYS A 29 -3.80 -8.91 -11.41
CA LYS A 29 -2.61 -8.80 -10.56
C LYS A 29 -2.96 -8.96 -9.10
N GLU A 30 -2.08 -9.64 -8.37
CA GLU A 30 -2.16 -9.80 -6.92
C GLU A 30 -1.31 -8.73 -6.23
N TYR A 31 -1.84 -8.16 -5.16
CA TYR A 31 -1.14 -7.21 -4.31
C TYR A 31 -1.24 -7.63 -2.85
N PHE A 32 -0.12 -7.49 -2.13
CA PHE A 32 -0.06 -7.78 -0.71
C PHE A 32 -0.07 -6.50 0.13
N LEU A 33 -1.10 -6.35 0.95
CA LEU A 33 -1.28 -5.27 1.91
C LEU A 33 -0.76 -5.73 3.27
N SER A 34 0.46 -5.35 3.64
CA SER A 34 1.00 -5.70 4.97
C SER A 34 0.34 -4.87 6.06
N TYR A 35 -0.01 -5.50 7.20
CA TYR A 35 -0.48 -4.77 8.38
C TYR A 35 0.58 -3.84 9.00
N LYS A 36 1.84 -3.94 8.59
CA LYS A 36 2.88 -2.99 8.98
C LYS A 36 2.67 -1.61 8.34
N ASP A 37 2.28 -1.60 7.07
CA ASP A 37 2.03 -0.38 6.30
C ASP A 37 0.56 0.06 6.43
N TYR A 38 -0.35 -0.91 6.57
CA TYR A 38 -1.79 -0.70 6.64
C TYR A 38 -2.38 -1.31 7.93
N PRO A 39 -2.08 -0.76 9.12
CA PRO A 39 -2.53 -1.32 10.40
C PRO A 39 -4.05 -1.28 10.57
N TYR A 40 -4.75 -0.42 9.82
CA TYR A 40 -6.20 -0.21 9.89
C TYR A 40 -7.01 -1.49 9.65
N PHE A 41 -6.45 -2.46 8.93
CA PHE A 41 -7.12 -3.73 8.63
C PHE A 41 -6.97 -4.80 9.72
N LYS A 42 -6.04 -4.62 10.68
CA LYS A 42 -5.65 -5.68 11.62
C LYS A 42 -6.77 -6.12 12.56
N GLU A 43 -7.69 -5.22 12.92
CA GLU A 43 -8.78 -5.47 13.88
C GLU A 43 -10.17 -5.42 13.22
N GLN A 44 -10.21 -5.54 11.89
CA GLN A 44 -11.44 -5.40 11.11
C GLN A 44 -12.07 -6.75 10.79
N THR A 45 -13.39 -6.76 10.62
CA THR A 45 -14.08 -8.02 10.34
C THR A 45 -13.79 -8.50 8.92
N LEU A 46 -13.79 -9.82 8.74
CA LEU A 46 -13.63 -10.46 7.43
C LEU A 46 -14.63 -9.91 6.40
N ASN A 47 -15.86 -9.63 6.83
CA ASN A 47 -16.91 -9.10 5.95
C ASN A 47 -16.60 -7.67 5.51
N SER A 48 -16.12 -6.82 6.43
CA SER A 48 -15.70 -5.45 6.12
C SER A 48 -14.52 -5.43 5.15
N ILE A 49 -13.52 -6.30 5.36
CA ILE A 49 -12.34 -6.40 4.49
C ILE A 49 -12.72 -6.92 3.08
N GLN A 50 -13.63 -7.89 3.00
CA GLN A 50 -14.09 -8.42 1.71
C GLN A 50 -14.96 -7.43 0.92
N ASN A 51 -15.60 -6.48 1.60
CA ASN A 51 -16.44 -5.46 0.97
C ASN A 51 -15.60 -4.33 0.36
N VAL A 52 -14.69 -4.68 -0.55
CA VAL A 52 -13.86 -3.73 -1.28
C VAL A 52 -14.55 -3.30 -2.58
N GLN A 53 -14.48 -2.01 -2.89
CA GLN A 53 -15.01 -1.43 -4.11
C GLN A 53 -13.88 -0.84 -4.94
N LEU A 54 -13.88 -1.12 -6.23
CA LEU A 54 -12.92 -0.52 -7.16
C LEU A 54 -13.57 0.69 -7.85
N LEU A 55 -13.12 1.88 -7.47
CA LEU A 55 -13.51 3.16 -8.05
C LEU A 55 -12.55 3.52 -9.19
N HIS A 56 -13.13 3.98 -10.30
CA HIS A 56 -12.42 4.49 -11.49
C HIS A 56 -11.39 3.50 -12.12
N GLY A 57 -11.37 2.24 -11.66
CA GLY A 57 -10.44 1.22 -12.11
C GLY A 57 -9.04 1.29 -11.50
N TYR A 58 -8.72 2.25 -10.64
CA TYR A 58 -7.39 2.39 -10.03
C TYR A 58 -7.41 2.67 -8.52
N HIS A 59 -8.60 2.87 -7.94
CA HIS A 59 -8.74 3.29 -6.55
C HIS A 59 -9.64 2.30 -5.79
N LEU A 60 -9.10 1.67 -4.77
CA LEU A 60 -9.76 0.71 -3.90
C LEU A 60 -10.37 1.46 -2.73
N TYR A 61 -11.64 1.21 -2.43
CA TYR A 61 -12.35 1.84 -1.33
C TYR A 61 -13.08 0.79 -0.49
N TRP A 62 -12.86 0.84 0.81
CA TRP A 62 -13.56 0.03 1.81
C TRP A 62 -14.57 0.92 2.56
N PRO A 63 -15.86 0.93 2.14
CA PRO A 63 -16.88 1.79 2.77
C PRO A 63 -17.10 1.49 4.25
N GLU A 64 -16.94 0.23 4.67
CA GLU A 64 -17.14 -0.19 6.06
C GLU A 64 -15.99 0.25 6.98
N LEU A 65 -14.79 0.40 6.42
CA LEU A 65 -13.59 0.81 7.14
C LEU A 65 -13.31 2.32 7.01
N ASP A 66 -13.95 2.97 6.04
CA ASP A 66 -13.61 4.31 5.55
C ASP A 66 -12.13 4.44 5.16
N VAL A 67 -11.61 3.41 4.49
CA VAL A 67 -10.21 3.34 4.03
C VAL A 67 -10.18 3.31 2.51
N ASP A 68 -9.33 4.15 1.93
CA ASP A 68 -9.02 4.15 0.50
C ASP A 68 -7.55 3.82 0.21
N LEU A 69 -7.30 3.11 -0.91
CA LEU A 69 -5.97 2.76 -1.40
C LEU A 69 -5.89 2.89 -2.92
N GLU A 70 -4.85 3.55 -3.41
CA GLU A 70 -4.58 3.61 -4.84
C GLU A 70 -3.69 2.45 -5.31
N ILE A 71 -4.05 1.85 -6.45
CA ILE A 71 -3.26 0.77 -7.07
C ILE A 71 -1.87 1.27 -7.49
N ASP A 72 -1.73 2.55 -7.87
CA ASP A 72 -0.42 3.14 -8.23
C ASP A 72 0.56 3.12 -7.05
N ASN A 73 0.08 3.25 -5.80
CA ASN A 73 0.91 3.10 -4.60
C ASN A 73 1.43 1.67 -4.43
N LEU A 74 0.65 0.67 -4.84
CA LEU A 74 1.02 -0.74 -4.76
C LEU A 74 1.97 -1.14 -5.90
N GLU A 75 1.77 -0.60 -7.11
CA GLU A 75 2.64 -0.85 -8.26
C GLU A 75 3.99 -0.11 -8.16
N ASN A 76 4.00 1.09 -7.59
CA ASN A 76 5.18 1.93 -7.48
C ASN A 76 5.42 2.41 -6.03
N PRO A 77 5.76 1.51 -5.09
CA PRO A 77 6.04 1.88 -3.71
C PRO A 77 7.23 2.86 -3.57
N GLY A 78 8.08 2.97 -4.60
CA GLY A 78 9.19 3.92 -4.66
C GLY A 78 8.83 5.34 -5.13
N LYS A 79 7.65 5.55 -5.74
CA LYS A 79 7.20 6.88 -6.19
C LYS A 79 6.67 7.73 -5.03
N TYR A 80 6.07 7.09 -4.05
CA TYR A 80 5.53 7.71 -2.85
C TYR A 80 6.25 7.14 -1.63
N PRO A 81 7.50 7.58 -1.36
CA PRO A 81 8.13 7.23 -0.09
C PRO A 81 7.23 7.80 1.01
N LEU A 82 6.52 6.93 1.72
CA LEU A 82 5.84 7.26 2.96
C LEU A 82 6.85 8.02 3.84
N LYS A 83 6.71 9.34 3.90
CA LYS A 83 7.52 10.20 4.76
C LYS A 83 7.06 10.00 6.20
N SER A 84 7.47 8.87 6.76
CA SER A 84 7.58 8.69 8.21
C SER A 84 8.73 7.75 8.54
N LYS A 85 9.80 7.74 7.73
CA LYS A 85 11.11 7.31 8.23
C LYS A 85 11.66 8.43 9.10
N ILE A 86 11.43 8.28 10.40
CA ILE A 86 12.25 8.79 11.49
C ILE A 86 13.67 8.93 10.97
N ILE A 87 14.22 10.15 11.04
CA ILE A 87 15.58 10.48 10.65
C ILE A 87 16.51 9.69 11.58
N LYS A 88 16.81 8.42 11.25
CA LYS A 88 18.05 7.79 11.72
C LYS A 88 19.14 8.47 10.93
N LYS A 89 19.58 9.59 11.51
CA LYS A 89 20.75 10.39 11.14
C LYS A 89 21.93 9.44 11.00
N HIS A 90 22.14 8.92 9.79
CA HIS A 90 23.36 8.19 9.45
C HIS A 90 24.44 9.27 9.35
N LEU A 91 25.05 9.61 10.48
CA LEU A 91 26.28 10.38 10.52
C LEU A 91 27.39 9.48 9.97
N SER A 92 27.45 9.38 8.64
CA SER A 92 28.67 9.04 7.94
C SER A 92 29.46 10.33 7.78
N SER A 93 30.43 10.57 8.66
CA SER A 93 31.51 11.50 8.33
C SER A 93 32.69 10.68 7.81
N LYS A 94 32.88 10.77 6.48
CA LYS A 94 34.17 10.82 5.75
C LYS A 94 35.37 11.07 6.68
N SER A 95 36.53 10.46 6.48
CA SER A 95 37.35 10.76 5.30
C SER A 95 38.53 9.80 5.17
N MET A 96 38.69 9.20 4.00
CA MET A 96 39.95 8.63 3.52
C MET A 96 40.37 9.51 2.34
N GLY A 97 41.58 10.10 2.38
CA GLY A 97 42.09 10.90 1.26
C GLY A 97 43.16 11.94 1.59
N SER A 98 44.41 11.47 1.63
CA SER A 98 45.64 12.07 1.09
C SER A 98 45.93 13.58 1.28
N ARG A 99 47.03 13.89 1.97
CA ARG A 99 47.87 15.06 1.68
C ARG A 99 49.33 14.66 1.64
N ILE A 100 49.84 14.56 0.42
CA ILE A 100 51.23 14.82 0.05
C ILE A 100 51.54 16.31 0.29
N ALA A 101 52.66 16.65 0.93
CA ALA A 101 53.43 17.89 0.73
C ALA A 101 54.77 17.85 1.48
N ALA A 102 55.78 18.40 0.81
CA ALA A 102 57.22 18.47 1.10
C ALA A 102 57.64 19.13 2.42
N HIS A 103 58.79 18.71 2.97
CA HIS A 103 60.02 19.51 3.00
C HIS A 103 61.25 18.59 3.12
#